data_AF-A0A962LFP1-F1
#
_entry.id   AF-A0A962LFP1-F1
#
_cell.length_a   1.000
_cell.length_b   1.000
_cell.length_c   1.000
_cell.angle_alpha   90.00
_cell.angle_beta   90.00
_cell.angle_gamma   90.00
#
_symmetry.space_group_name_H-M   'P 1'
#
loop_
_entity.id
_entity.type
_entity.pdbx_description
1 polymer ?
#
loop_
_entity_poly.entity_id
_entity_poly.type
_entity_poly.pdbx_seq_one_letter_code
_entity_poly.pdbx_strand_id
1 'polypeptide(L)'
;SGRQGLRLTLNCLDPARLLAQRQSPLHAMVAFSATLSPPHWTRQALGLGECSVFRREASPFAASQLEVFIATAVDTRFTRRQQSLGQLATLVLDWLEREPGNCIVYFPSYRYLQDCLELLRAQGLERRRPNVWVQQREQADSGREQLLALLAARRDVAALCILGGVYGEGIDLPGEQLTSVV
;
A
#
# COMPACT_ATOMS: atom_id res chain seq x y z
N SER A 1 -1.67 -3.90 40.43
CA SER A 1 -2.49 -2.69 40.20
C SER A 1 -2.05 -1.99 38.91
N GLY A 2 -2.74 -2.24 37.80
CA GLY A 2 -2.47 -1.53 36.54
C GLY A 2 -3.16 -0.17 36.57
N ARG A 3 -2.39 0.93 36.48
CA ARG A 3 -2.94 2.28 36.31
C ARG A 3 -3.79 2.30 35.04
N GLN A 4 -5.10 2.47 35.17
CA GLN A 4 -5.96 2.81 34.04
C GLN A 4 -5.55 4.21 33.57
N GLY A 5 -4.90 4.30 32.41
CA GLY A 5 -4.56 5.57 31.78
C GLY A 5 -5.76 6.08 30.98
N LEU A 6 -6.19 7.31 31.24
CA LEU A 6 -7.16 8.00 30.40
C LEU A 6 -6.43 8.53 29.15
N ARG A 7 -6.76 8.02 27.96
CA ARG A 7 -6.25 8.54 26.68
C ARG A 7 -7.32 9.39 26.00
N LEU A 8 -7.10 10.70 25.97
CA LEU A 8 -7.88 11.61 25.14
C LEU A 8 -7.22 11.71 23.75
N THR A 9 -8.01 11.54 22.69
CA THR A 9 -7.54 11.71 21.30
C THR A 9 -8.36 12.81 20.64
N LEU A 10 -7.69 13.83 20.10
CA LEU A 10 -8.29 14.92 19.34
C LEU A 10 -7.87 14.76 17.88
N ASN A 11 -8.84 14.54 16.99
CA ASN A 11 -8.59 14.34 15.57
C ASN A 11 -9.03 15.58 14.78
N CYS A 12 -8.16 16.09 13.91
CA CYS A 12 -8.53 17.09 12.91
C CYS A 12 -9.15 16.35 11.72
N LEU A 13 -10.49 16.41 11.60
CA LEU A 13 -11.21 15.74 10.52
C LEU A 13 -11.13 16.50 9.19
N ASP A 14 -10.97 17.82 9.26
CA ASP A 14 -10.84 18.70 8.10
C ASP A 14 -9.73 19.74 8.37
N PRO A 15 -8.54 19.55 7.80
CA PRO A 15 -7.43 20.50 7.95
C PRO A 15 -7.53 21.68 6.98
N ALA A 16 -8.42 21.65 5.98
CA ALA A 16 -8.40 22.60 4.86
C ALA A 16 -8.44 24.06 5.32
N ARG A 17 -9.32 24.38 6.28
CA ARG A 17 -9.43 25.73 6.86
C ARG A 17 -8.12 26.17 7.52
N LEU A 18 -7.48 25.28 8.29
CA LEU A 18 -6.24 25.60 9.00
C LEU A 18 -5.07 25.77 8.02
N LEU A 19 -5.03 24.94 6.98
CA LEU A 19 -4.07 25.05 5.89
C LEU A 19 -4.22 26.39 5.17
N ALA A 20 -5.44 26.76 4.77
CA ALA A 20 -5.72 28.03 4.11
C ALA A 20 -5.26 29.25 4.95
N GLN A 21 -5.52 29.24 6.27
CA GLN A 21 -5.06 30.30 7.18
C GLN A 21 -3.54 30.42 7.22
N ARG A 22 -2.83 29.29 7.20
CA ARG A 22 -1.36 29.25 7.20
C ARG A 22 -0.75 29.66 5.86
N GLN A 23 -1.47 29.42 4.76
CA GLN A 23 -1.03 29.75 3.41
C GLN A 23 -1.29 31.22 3.05
N SER A 24 -2.33 31.85 3.60
CA SER A 24 -2.72 33.24 3.33
C SER A 24 -1.58 34.30 3.42
N PRO A 25 -0.67 34.26 4.43
CA PRO A 25 0.42 35.23 4.48
C PRO A 25 1.58 34.94 3.51
N LEU A 26 1.57 33.80 2.81
CA LEU A 26 2.63 33.46 1.86
C LEU A 26 2.47 34.26 0.58
N HIS A 27 3.59 34.75 0.03
CA HIS A 27 3.58 35.41 -1.28
C HIS A 27 3.23 34.43 -2.41
N ALA A 28 3.71 33.20 -2.32
CA ALA A 28 3.42 32.12 -3.27
C ALA A 28 3.60 30.75 -2.61
N MET A 29 2.90 29.74 -3.11
CA MET A 29 3.06 28.33 -2.71
C MET A 29 2.96 27.42 -3.93
N VAL A 30 3.86 26.43 -3.99
CA VAL A 30 3.81 25.37 -4.99
C VAL A 30 3.66 24.04 -4.25
N ALA A 31 2.58 23.31 -4.53
CA ALA A 31 2.37 21.96 -4.04
C ALA A 31 2.64 20.97 -5.18
N PHE A 32 3.48 19.96 -4.93
CA PHE A 32 3.85 18.95 -5.91
C PHE A 32 3.72 17.55 -5.30
N SER A 33 3.02 16.66 -6.02
CA SER A 33 2.96 15.23 -5.71
C SER A 33 2.40 14.48 -6.94
N ALA A 34 2.76 13.20 -7.06
CA ALA A 34 2.28 12.32 -8.12
C ALA A 34 0.79 11.96 -8.00
N THR A 35 0.16 12.21 -6.83
CA THR A 35 -1.21 11.75 -6.51
C THR A 35 -2.20 12.90 -6.25
N LEU A 36 -1.90 14.13 -6.69
CA LEU A 36 -2.79 15.30 -6.51
C LEU A 36 -4.00 15.32 -7.46
N SER A 37 -4.52 14.17 -7.87
CA SER A 37 -5.68 14.05 -8.76
C SER A 37 -6.83 13.34 -8.03
N PRO A 38 -8.10 13.77 -8.25
CA PRO A 38 -8.52 14.83 -9.16
C PRO A 38 -8.41 16.25 -8.54
N PRO A 39 -8.07 17.28 -9.34
CA PRO A 39 -7.65 18.59 -8.83
C PRO A 39 -8.72 19.34 -8.01
N HIS A 40 -10.00 19.18 -8.35
CA HIS A 40 -11.09 19.83 -7.61
C HIS A 40 -11.12 19.38 -6.15
N TRP A 41 -10.96 18.08 -5.91
CA TRP A 41 -10.96 17.51 -4.57
C TRP A 41 -9.68 17.91 -3.83
N THR A 42 -8.53 17.81 -4.48
CA THR A 42 -7.23 18.07 -3.82
C THR A 42 -7.05 19.54 -3.44
N ARG A 43 -7.52 20.48 -4.28
CA ARG A 43 -7.50 21.92 -3.95
C ARG A 43 -8.28 22.20 -2.67
N GLN A 44 -9.51 21.68 -2.59
CA GLN A 44 -10.36 21.86 -1.43
C GLN A 44 -9.72 21.24 -0.18
N ALA A 45 -9.25 19.99 -0.27
CA ALA A 45 -8.62 19.29 0.85
C ALA A 45 -7.35 19.99 1.38
N LEU A 46 -6.61 20.66 0.51
CA LEU A 46 -5.38 21.39 0.85
C LEU A 46 -5.62 22.86 1.23
N GLY A 47 -6.87 23.33 1.22
CA GLY A 47 -7.19 24.74 1.50
C GLY A 47 -6.72 25.72 0.43
N LEU A 48 -6.49 25.24 -0.80
CA LEU A 48 -6.07 26.06 -1.93
C LEU A 48 -7.25 26.87 -2.49
N GLY A 49 -6.98 28.05 -3.01
CA GLY A 49 -7.98 28.87 -3.68
C GLY A 49 -8.50 28.23 -4.97
N GLU A 50 -9.72 28.57 -5.36
CA GLU A 50 -10.36 28.10 -6.61
C GLU A 50 -9.51 28.40 -7.86
N CYS A 51 -8.83 29.54 -7.86
CA CYS A 51 -7.97 30.01 -8.95
C CYS A 51 -6.57 29.40 -8.95
N SER A 52 -6.25 28.47 -8.04
CA SER A 52 -4.92 27.85 -7.99
C SER A 52 -4.64 27.07 -9.28
N VAL A 53 -3.56 27.45 -9.96
CA VAL A 53 -3.08 26.79 -11.17
C VAL A 53 -2.78 25.33 -10.86
N PHE A 54 -3.31 24.43 -11.68
CA PHE A 54 -3.04 23.00 -11.59
C PHE A 54 -2.38 22.55 -12.89
N ARG A 55 -1.27 21.83 -12.76
CA ARG A 55 -0.52 21.28 -13.89
C ARG A 55 -0.24 19.81 -13.63
N ARG A 56 -0.52 18.98 -14.62
CA ARG A 56 -0.16 17.57 -14.63
C ARG A 56 0.78 17.35 -15.80
N GLU A 57 2.00 16.94 -15.51
CA GLU A 57 2.93 16.51 -16.54
C GLU A 57 2.55 15.13 -17.08
N ALA A 58 2.89 14.89 -18.35
CA ALA A 58 2.73 13.58 -18.94
C ALA A 58 3.65 12.57 -18.24
N SER A 59 3.18 11.33 -18.10
CA SER A 59 4.02 10.23 -17.62
C SER A 59 5.16 10.01 -18.62
N PRO A 60 6.42 9.91 -18.15
CA PRO A 60 7.53 9.50 -19.02
C PRO A 60 7.47 8.00 -19.37
N PHE A 61 6.62 7.22 -18.68
CA PHE A 61 6.46 5.80 -18.89
C PHE A 61 5.38 5.49 -19.93
N ALA A 62 5.68 4.51 -20.80
CA ALA A 62 4.74 3.94 -21.76
C ALA A 62 3.80 2.96 -21.05
N ALA A 63 2.54 2.94 -21.50
CA ALA A 63 1.51 2.05 -20.93
C ALA A 63 1.88 0.56 -21.04
N SER A 64 2.63 0.17 -22.07
CA SER A 64 3.10 -1.22 -22.25
C SER A 64 4.12 -1.67 -21.20
N GLN A 65 4.62 -0.78 -20.34
CA GLN A 65 5.52 -1.11 -19.24
C GLN A 65 4.77 -1.59 -17.98
N LEU A 66 3.43 -1.53 -17.97
CA LEU A 66 2.60 -1.92 -16.83
C LEU A 66 1.38 -2.72 -17.30
N GLU A 67 1.22 -3.94 -16.79
CA GLU A 67 -0.01 -4.70 -16.90
C GLU A 67 -0.84 -4.57 -15.63
N VAL A 68 -2.16 -4.39 -15.78
CA VAL A 68 -3.08 -4.24 -14.65
C VAL A 68 -4.21 -5.26 -14.79
N PHE A 69 -4.37 -6.10 -13.76
CA PHE A 69 -5.41 -7.12 -13.70
C PHE A 69 -6.39 -6.78 -12.57
N ILE A 70 -7.69 -6.93 -12.85
CA ILE A 70 -8.76 -6.67 -11.88
C ILE A 70 -9.53 -7.96 -11.65
N ALA A 71 -9.37 -8.57 -10.47
CA ALA A 71 -10.13 -9.75 -10.06
C ALA A 71 -11.52 -9.34 -9.53
N THR A 72 -12.46 -9.12 -10.44
CA THR A 72 -13.83 -8.64 -10.14
C THR A 72 -14.67 -9.60 -9.28
N ALA A 73 -14.27 -10.87 -9.21
CA ALA A 73 -14.96 -11.89 -8.42
C ALA A 73 -14.54 -11.93 -6.94
N VAL A 74 -13.46 -11.24 -6.55
CA VAL A 74 -12.97 -11.24 -5.15
C VAL A 74 -13.47 -10.00 -4.43
N ASP A 75 -14.34 -10.21 -3.44
CA ASP A 75 -14.88 -9.12 -2.62
C ASP A 75 -14.16 -9.01 -1.27
N THR A 76 -13.16 -8.14 -1.20
CA THR A 76 -12.37 -7.90 0.02
C THR A 76 -13.03 -6.97 1.03
N ARG A 77 -14.28 -6.51 0.81
CA ARG A 77 -15.01 -5.68 1.78
C ARG A 77 -15.21 -6.43 3.09
N PHE A 78 -15.18 -5.71 4.21
CA PHE A 78 -15.18 -6.29 5.56
C PHE A 78 -16.24 -7.38 5.79
N THR A 79 -17.45 -7.18 5.26
CA THR A 79 -18.60 -8.09 5.41
C THR A 79 -18.54 -9.35 4.54
N ARG A 80 -17.74 -9.33 3.46
CA ARG A 80 -17.68 -10.40 2.44
C ARG A 80 -16.33 -11.12 2.38
N ARG A 81 -15.28 -10.49 2.90
CA ARG A 81 -13.90 -10.98 2.79
C ARG A 81 -13.66 -12.40 3.32
N GLN A 82 -14.42 -12.84 4.32
CA GLN A 82 -14.31 -14.22 4.83
C GLN A 82 -14.81 -15.25 3.80
N GLN A 83 -15.83 -14.89 3.00
CA GLN A 83 -16.37 -15.74 1.93
C GLN A 83 -15.42 -15.78 0.72
N SER A 84 -14.77 -14.66 0.39
CA SER A 84 -13.85 -14.57 -0.75
C SER A 84 -12.42 -15.04 -0.44
N LEU A 85 -12.10 -15.36 0.82
CA LEU A 85 -10.73 -15.63 1.27
C LEU A 85 -10.09 -16.82 0.55
N GLY A 86 -10.84 -17.91 0.37
CA GLY A 86 -10.35 -19.09 -0.35
C GLY A 86 -10.00 -18.78 -1.81
N GLN A 87 -10.89 -18.05 -2.50
CA GLN A 87 -10.67 -17.61 -3.87
C GLN A 87 -9.47 -16.65 -3.99
N LEU A 88 -9.34 -15.71 -3.05
CA LEU A 88 -8.18 -14.82 -2.98
C LEU A 88 -6.87 -15.62 -2.82
N ALA A 89 -6.83 -16.59 -1.91
CA ALA A 89 -5.62 -17.39 -1.68
C ALA A 89 -5.21 -18.17 -2.93
N THR A 90 -6.17 -18.79 -3.64
CA THR A 90 -5.89 -19.48 -4.91
C THR A 90 -5.36 -18.50 -5.96
N LEU A 91 -6.00 -17.36 -6.15
CA LEU A 91 -5.56 -16.35 -7.12
C LEU A 91 -4.16 -15.81 -6.82
N VAL A 92 -3.84 -15.55 -5.55
CA VAL A 92 -2.51 -15.12 -5.13
C VAL A 92 -1.46 -16.21 -5.41
N LEU A 93 -1.77 -17.49 -5.16
CA LEU A 93 -0.83 -18.57 -5.45
C LEU A 93 -0.59 -18.75 -6.94
N ASP A 94 -1.65 -18.71 -7.74
CA ASP A 94 -1.56 -18.82 -9.20
C ASP A 94 -0.76 -17.62 -9.77
N TRP A 95 -0.97 -16.42 -9.22
CA TRP A 95 -0.18 -15.24 -9.56
C TRP A 95 1.30 -15.42 -9.23
N LEU A 96 1.62 -15.83 -8.00
CA LEU A 96 2.99 -16.10 -7.59
C LEU A 96 3.62 -17.22 -8.44
N GLU A 97 2.87 -18.23 -8.85
CA GLU A 97 3.40 -19.27 -9.72
C GLU A 97 3.70 -18.77 -11.14
N ARG A 98 2.83 -17.91 -11.68
CA ARG A 98 2.92 -17.40 -13.05
C ARG A 98 3.93 -16.28 -13.22
N GLU A 99 3.95 -15.31 -12.30
CA GLU A 99 4.71 -14.08 -12.44
C GLU A 99 6.02 -14.19 -11.66
N PRO A 100 7.19 -14.39 -12.33
CA PRO A 100 8.47 -14.53 -11.67
C PRO A 100 8.92 -13.21 -11.03
N GLY A 101 9.91 -13.30 -10.14
CA GLY A 101 10.43 -12.12 -9.44
C GLY A 101 9.83 -11.93 -8.06
N ASN A 102 10.13 -10.77 -7.50
CA ASN A 102 9.63 -10.36 -6.20
C ASN A 102 8.22 -9.81 -6.31
N CYS A 103 7.34 -10.27 -5.41
CA CYS A 103 5.97 -9.84 -5.33
C CYS A 103 5.64 -9.35 -3.92
N ILE A 104 4.97 -8.20 -3.82
CA ILE A 104 4.36 -7.73 -2.58
C ILE A 104 2.84 -7.92 -2.68
N VAL A 105 2.23 -8.49 -1.66
CA VAL A 105 0.78 -8.68 -1.53
C VAL A 105 0.29 -7.85 -0.35
N TYR A 106 -0.59 -6.88 -0.58
CA TYR A 106 -1.13 -6.00 0.45
C TYR A 106 -2.48 -6.46 0.98
N PHE A 107 -2.62 -6.43 2.31
CA PHE A 107 -3.83 -6.83 3.00
C PHE A 107 -4.41 -5.68 3.83
N PRO A 108 -5.75 -5.53 3.91
CA PRO A 108 -6.40 -4.44 4.64
C PRO A 108 -6.27 -4.53 6.18
N SER A 109 -5.82 -5.67 6.73
CA SER A 109 -5.67 -5.84 8.18
C SER A 109 -4.80 -7.05 8.52
N TYR A 110 -4.08 -7.01 9.63
CA TYR A 110 -3.28 -8.14 10.14
C TYR A 110 -4.07 -9.44 10.27
N ARG A 111 -5.30 -9.39 10.80
CA ARG A 111 -6.15 -10.58 10.90
C ARG A 111 -6.38 -11.24 9.53
N TYR A 112 -6.72 -10.43 8.53
CA TYR A 112 -7.00 -10.93 7.19
C TYR A 112 -5.76 -11.45 6.48
N LEU A 113 -4.60 -10.84 6.73
CA LEU A 113 -3.31 -11.36 6.28
C LEU A 113 -3.07 -12.76 6.87
N GLN A 114 -3.24 -12.93 8.18
CA GLN A 114 -3.00 -14.23 8.85
C GLN A 114 -3.96 -15.30 8.33
N ASP A 115 -5.26 -15.00 8.26
CA ASP A 115 -6.27 -15.93 7.73
C ASP A 115 -5.91 -16.37 6.29
N CYS A 116 -5.42 -15.46 5.44
CA CYS A 116 -4.99 -15.80 4.09
C CYS A 116 -3.69 -16.62 4.08
N LEU A 117 -2.70 -16.22 4.88
CA LEU A 117 -1.40 -16.89 4.98
C LEU A 117 -1.56 -18.36 5.36
N GLU A 118 -2.45 -18.70 6.28
CA GLU A 118 -2.75 -20.09 6.65
C GLU A 118 -3.21 -20.91 5.44
N LEU A 119 -4.13 -20.37 4.63
CA LEU A 119 -4.59 -21.02 3.40
C LEU A 119 -3.49 -21.13 2.35
N LEU A 120 -2.69 -20.08 2.17
CA LEU A 120 -1.57 -20.06 1.24
C LEU A 120 -0.57 -21.17 1.57
N ARG A 121 -0.20 -21.31 2.85
CA ARG A 121 0.70 -22.36 3.35
C ARG A 121 0.12 -23.75 3.17
N ALA A 122 -1.16 -23.95 3.53
CA ALA A 122 -1.83 -25.23 3.36
C ALA A 122 -1.87 -25.68 1.88
N GLN A 123 -1.88 -24.72 0.95
CA GLN A 123 -1.86 -24.96 -0.50
C GLN A 123 -0.44 -24.98 -1.10
N GLY A 124 0.61 -24.85 -0.28
CA GLY A 124 2.00 -25.00 -0.68
C GLY A 124 2.71 -23.73 -1.15
N LEU A 125 2.43 -22.58 -0.53
CA LEU A 125 3.14 -21.31 -0.76
C LEU A 125 4.66 -21.49 -0.80
N GLU A 126 5.23 -22.19 0.18
CA GLU A 126 6.68 -22.37 0.32
C GLU A 126 7.29 -23.17 -0.84
N ARG A 127 6.51 -24.01 -1.52
CA ARG A 127 6.96 -24.73 -2.73
C ARG A 127 7.03 -23.81 -3.95
N ARG A 128 6.15 -22.81 -4.03
CA ARG A 128 6.05 -21.85 -5.14
C ARG A 128 6.98 -20.64 -4.94
N ARG A 129 7.19 -20.24 -3.69
CA ARG A 129 8.02 -19.11 -3.28
C ARG A 129 8.81 -19.47 -2.01
N PRO A 130 10.11 -19.79 -2.14
CA PRO A 130 10.91 -20.21 -0.99
C PRO A 130 11.20 -19.05 -0.03
N ASN A 131 11.18 -17.80 -0.51
CA ASN A 131 11.48 -16.61 0.28
C ASN A 131 10.19 -15.87 0.64
N VAL A 132 9.47 -16.36 1.66
CA VAL A 132 8.26 -15.70 2.17
C VAL A 132 8.63 -14.73 3.29
N TRP A 133 8.23 -13.48 3.16
CA TRP A 133 8.32 -12.47 4.22
C TRP A 133 6.92 -12.02 4.64
N VAL A 134 6.70 -11.85 5.94
CA VAL A 134 5.39 -11.48 6.49
C VAL A 134 5.56 -10.34 7.49
N GLN A 135 4.83 -9.24 7.25
CA GLN A 135 4.83 -8.09 8.15
C GLN A 135 4.28 -8.46 9.54
N GLN A 136 5.10 -8.22 10.56
CA GLN A 136 4.74 -8.39 11.97
C GLN A 136 4.22 -7.07 12.56
N ARG A 137 3.31 -7.16 13.54
CA ARG A 137 2.66 -5.98 14.13
C ARG A 137 3.59 -5.16 15.01
N GLU A 138 4.53 -5.82 15.68
CA GLU A 138 5.43 -5.24 16.69
C GLU A 138 6.74 -4.67 16.11
N GLN A 139 7.01 -4.89 14.82
CA GLN A 139 8.30 -4.62 14.18
C GLN A 139 8.18 -3.70 12.96
N ALA A 140 7.26 -2.72 13.00
CA ALA A 140 6.94 -1.91 11.83
C ALA A 140 8.15 -1.23 11.18
N ASP A 141 9.10 -0.71 11.98
CA ASP A 141 10.28 -0.01 11.45
C ASP A 141 11.43 -0.96 11.08
N SER A 142 11.83 -1.87 11.97
CA SER A 142 12.92 -2.82 11.70
C SER A 142 12.58 -3.84 10.62
N GLY A 143 11.29 -4.17 10.46
CA GLY A 143 10.82 -5.04 9.38
C GLY A 143 11.02 -4.43 7.99
N ARG A 144 11.04 -3.09 7.88
CA ARG A 144 11.19 -2.40 6.59
C ARG A 144 12.57 -2.61 6.02
N GLU A 145 13.59 -2.36 6.81
CA GLU A 145 14.98 -2.57 6.40
C GLU A 145 15.24 -4.04 6.03
N GLN A 146 14.69 -4.98 6.80
CA GLN A 146 14.79 -6.41 6.51
C GLN A 146 14.14 -6.79 5.17
N LEU A 147 12.93 -6.28 4.90
CA LEU A 147 12.26 -6.53 3.64
C LEU A 147 13.04 -5.93 2.47
N LEU A 148 13.51 -4.69 2.58
CA LEU A 148 14.28 -4.04 1.52
C LEU A 148 15.58 -4.77 1.22
N ALA A 149 16.30 -5.20 2.25
CA ALA A 149 17.50 -6.01 2.08
C ALA A 149 17.20 -7.34 1.37
N LEU A 150 16.07 -7.99 1.72
CA LEU A 150 15.64 -9.23 1.09
C LEU A 150 15.27 -9.03 -0.39
N LEU A 151 14.49 -7.99 -0.70
CA LEU A 151 14.10 -7.63 -2.07
C LEU A 151 15.31 -7.25 -2.93
N ALA A 152 16.31 -6.58 -2.35
CA ALA A 152 17.55 -6.27 -3.03
C ALA A 152 18.34 -7.54 -3.38
N ALA A 153 18.42 -8.49 -2.44
CA ALA A 153 19.25 -9.71 -2.56
C ALA A 153 18.62 -10.85 -3.36
N ARG A 154 17.29 -10.85 -3.55
CA ARG A 154 16.53 -11.99 -4.10
C ARG A 154 15.61 -11.56 -5.25
N ARG A 155 15.13 -12.53 -6.03
CA ARG A 155 14.20 -12.36 -7.16
C ARG A 155 13.08 -13.41 -7.14
N ASP A 156 12.75 -13.88 -5.96
CA ASP A 156 11.81 -14.97 -5.69
C ASP A 156 11.08 -14.76 -4.35
N VAL A 157 10.92 -13.50 -3.95
CA VAL A 157 10.31 -13.10 -2.68
C VAL A 157 8.79 -12.97 -2.82
N ALA A 158 8.05 -13.52 -1.85
CA ALA A 158 6.65 -13.19 -1.62
C ALA A 158 6.53 -12.46 -0.28
N ALA A 159 6.27 -11.16 -0.33
CA ALA A 159 6.14 -10.30 0.84
C ALA A 159 4.67 -9.96 1.13
N LEU A 160 4.14 -10.43 2.25
CA LEU A 160 2.78 -10.15 2.68
C LEU A 160 2.78 -8.95 3.64
N CYS A 161 2.15 -7.85 3.22
CA CYS A 161 2.20 -6.55 3.90
C CYS A 161 0.79 -6.03 4.24
N ILE A 162 0.71 -5.03 5.12
CA ILE A 162 -0.52 -4.30 5.42
C ILE A 162 -0.62 -3.04 4.56
N LEU A 163 -1.79 -2.84 3.94
CA LEU A 163 -2.11 -1.63 3.20
C LEU A 163 -2.14 -0.42 4.15
N GLY A 164 -1.44 0.66 3.80
CA GLY A 164 -1.47 1.92 4.56
C GLY A 164 -0.47 2.00 5.73
N GLY A 165 0.73 1.45 5.57
CA GLY A 165 1.85 1.66 6.50
C GLY A 165 3.10 2.22 5.82
N VAL A 166 4.24 2.22 6.53
CA VAL A 166 5.58 2.58 6.03
C VAL A 166 6.03 1.81 4.78
N TYR A 167 5.27 0.81 4.33
CA TYR A 167 5.61 -0.05 3.20
C TYR A 167 4.88 0.31 1.90
N GLY A 168 3.95 1.28 1.92
CA GLY A 168 3.13 1.65 0.76
C GLY A 168 3.54 2.95 0.07
N GLU A 169 4.33 3.80 0.73
CA GLU A 169 4.72 5.13 0.21
C GLU A 169 6.24 5.34 0.30
N GLY A 170 6.82 5.92 -0.76
CA GLY A 170 8.20 6.42 -0.76
C GLY A 170 9.30 5.34 -0.70
N ILE A 171 9.05 4.16 -1.25
CA ILE A 171 10.09 3.13 -1.44
C ILE A 171 10.51 3.14 -2.91
N ASP A 172 11.81 3.28 -3.16
CA ASP A 172 12.41 3.10 -4.48
C ASP A 172 13.02 1.69 -4.58
N LEU A 173 12.54 0.90 -5.55
CA LEU A 173 12.95 -0.48 -5.77
C LEU A 173 13.43 -0.61 -7.22
N PRO A 174 14.69 -0.24 -7.51
CA PRO A 174 15.19 -0.12 -8.86
C PRO A 174 15.37 -1.48 -9.55
N GLY A 175 15.20 -1.48 -10.87
CA GLY A 175 15.39 -2.65 -11.71
C GLY A 175 14.36 -3.75 -11.37
N GLU A 176 14.85 -4.94 -11.07
CA GLU A 176 14.01 -6.12 -10.82
C GLU A 176 13.77 -6.39 -9.32
N GLN A 177 14.06 -5.42 -8.44
CA GLN A 177 13.86 -5.59 -7.00
C GLN A 177 12.38 -5.77 -6.63
N LEU A 178 11.46 -5.31 -7.48
CA LEU A 178 10.03 -5.58 -7.40
C LEU A 178 9.46 -5.68 -8.81
N THR A 179 8.79 -6.79 -9.12
CA THR A 179 8.23 -7.03 -10.46
C THR A 179 6.70 -7.05 -10.45
N SER A 180 6.07 -7.37 -9.32
CA SER A 180 4.61 -7.37 -9.21
C SER A 180 4.09 -6.94 -7.84
N VAL A 181 2.87 -6.41 -7.82
CA VAL A 181 2.14 -6.04 -6.61
C VAL A 181 0.71 -6.56 -6.71
N VAL A 182 0.19 -7.11 -5.62
CA VAL A 182 -1.19 -7.63 -5.50
C VAL A 182 -1.91 -6.93 -4.35
#